data_AF-A0A9D2RDG8-F1
#
_entry.id   AF-A0A9D2RDG8-F1
#
_cell.length_a   1.000
_cell.length_b   1.000
_cell.length_c   1.000
_cell.angle_alpha   90.00
_cell.angle_beta   90.00
_cell.angle_gamma   90.00
#
_symmetry.space_group_name_H-M   'P 1'
#
loop_
_entity.id
_entity.type
_entity.pdbx_description
1 polymer ?
#
loop_
_entity_poly.entity_id
_entity_poly.type
_entity_poly.pdbx_seq_one_letter_code
_entity_poly.pdbx_strand_id
1 'polypeptide(L)'
;MAYETFEKVEGIIRNIDRSDDCCSMILALAVDGEVTNVVVSGDTAVIDHVRLRPGMRVAAFYDTNLPTPAVYPPQYRAELVAPLRRGQQVMLDYFNDQMESADGSLKLNIGPMTNVMTMNGQPYTCSPENMELLVFYTAATFSMPAQTTPQRVIVMCGY
;
A
#
# COMPACT_ATOMS: atom_id res chain seq x y z
N MET A 1 11.12 -4.23 12.09
CA MET A 1 10.94 -3.25 10.99
C MET A 1 9.68 -2.42 11.28
N ALA A 2 9.54 -1.19 10.79
CA ALA A 2 8.43 -0.32 11.23
C ALA A 2 7.07 -0.78 10.67
N TYR A 3 7.08 -1.45 9.51
CA TYR A 3 5.89 -1.91 8.79
C TYR A 3 5.77 -3.45 8.76
N GLU A 4 6.52 -4.16 9.60
CA GLU A 4 6.61 -5.63 9.60
C GLU A 4 5.26 -6.33 9.85
N THR A 5 4.39 -5.68 10.62
CA THR A 5 3.07 -6.22 10.98
C THR A 5 1.96 -5.71 10.07
N PHE A 6 2.31 -4.97 9.01
CA PHE A 6 1.32 -4.43 8.09
C PHE A 6 0.90 -5.50 7.10
N GLU A 7 -0.40 -5.72 7.02
CA GLU A 7 -1.02 -6.50 5.95
C GLU A 7 -1.81 -5.57 5.03
N LYS A 8 -2.18 -6.09 3.85
CA LYS A 8 -3.00 -5.33 2.90
C LYS A 8 -4.30 -6.05 2.56
N VAL A 9 -5.34 -5.26 2.37
CA VAL A 9 -6.57 -5.65 1.67
C VAL A 9 -6.67 -4.88 0.37
N GLU A 10 -6.82 -5.59 -0.75
CA GLU A 10 -6.93 -5.00 -2.08
C GLU A 10 -8.35 -5.20 -2.63
N GLY A 11 -8.99 -4.13 -3.10
CA GLY A 11 -10.34 -4.21 -3.61
C GLY A 11 -10.80 -2.98 -4.36
N ILE A 12 -12.04 -3.03 -4.86
CA ILE A 12 -12.69 -1.90 -5.54
C ILE A 12 -13.64 -1.21 -4.55
N ILE A 13 -13.51 0.09 -4.40
CA ILE A 13 -14.42 0.89 -3.57
C ILE A 13 -15.84 0.82 -4.17
N ARG A 14 -16.79 0.24 -3.43
CA ARG A 14 -18.22 0.19 -3.81
C ARG A 14 -18.98 1.39 -3.31
N ASN A 15 -18.77 1.72 -2.05
CA ASN A 15 -19.40 2.86 -1.39
C ASN A 15 -18.42 3.53 -0.43
N ILE A 16 -18.71 4.80 -0.11
CA ILE A 16 -17.99 5.58 0.91
C ILE A 16 -19.04 6.18 1.84
N ASP A 17 -19.06 5.70 3.07
CA ASP A 17 -19.93 6.22 4.12
C ASP A 17 -19.12 7.15 5.01
N ARG A 18 -19.65 8.36 5.26
CA ARG A 18 -18.99 9.33 6.13
C ARG A 18 -19.44 9.11 7.56
N SER A 19 -18.47 9.12 8.48
CA SER A 19 -18.76 9.10 9.91
C SER A 19 -19.29 10.46 10.39
N ASP A 20 -19.94 10.45 11.54
CA ASP A 20 -20.49 11.65 12.18
C ASP A 20 -19.37 12.61 12.67
N ASP A 21 -18.15 12.10 12.88
CA ASP A 21 -17.00 12.88 13.33
C ASP A 21 -16.39 13.80 12.24
N CYS A 22 -16.93 13.77 11.02
CA CYS A 22 -16.49 14.51 9.82
C CYS A 22 -15.05 14.25 9.34
N CYS A 23 -14.23 13.56 10.14
CA CYS A 23 -12.81 13.32 9.89
C CYS A 23 -12.53 11.88 9.48
N SER A 24 -13.50 10.98 9.63
CA SER A 24 -13.40 9.60 9.20
C SER A 24 -14.46 9.21 8.17
N MET A 25 -14.10 8.24 7.35
CA MET A 25 -14.99 7.60 6.38
C MET A 25 -14.73 6.10 6.35
N ILE A 26 -15.76 5.35 6.01
CA ILE A 26 -15.71 3.91 5.85
C ILE A 26 -15.81 3.61 4.36
N LEU A 27 -14.81 2.93 3.83
CA LEU A 27 -14.80 2.41 2.47
C LEU A 27 -15.32 0.98 2.49
N ALA A 28 -16.42 0.72 1.78
CA ALA A 28 -16.86 -0.64 1.51
C ALA A 28 -16.09 -1.15 0.27
N LEU A 29 -15.08 -1.99 0.48
CA LEU A 29 -14.28 -2.59 -0.59
C LEU A 29 -14.89 -3.91 -1.03
N ALA A 30 -15.03 -4.11 -2.34
CA ALA A 30 -15.29 -5.42 -2.90
C ALA A 30 -13.98 -6.16 -3.15
N VAL A 31 -13.78 -7.27 -2.45
CA VAL A 31 -12.60 -8.14 -2.48
C VAL A 31 -13.09 -9.54 -2.81
N ASP A 32 -12.70 -10.09 -3.96
CA ASP A 32 -13.08 -11.44 -4.42
C ASP A 32 -14.58 -11.80 -4.32
N GLY A 33 -15.46 -10.80 -4.42
CA GLY A 33 -16.92 -10.97 -4.36
C GLY A 33 -17.51 -10.76 -2.96
N GLU A 34 -16.68 -10.66 -1.93
CA GLU A 34 -17.09 -10.27 -0.58
C GLU A 34 -16.89 -8.77 -0.35
N VAL A 35 -17.49 -8.27 0.74
CA VAL A 35 -17.34 -6.88 1.18
C VAL A 35 -16.43 -6.85 2.40
N THR A 36 -15.47 -5.94 2.39
CA THR A 36 -14.61 -5.63 3.53
C THR A 36 -14.66 -4.13 3.78
N ASN A 37 -14.85 -3.73 5.02
CA ASN A 37 -14.89 -2.33 5.40
C ASN A 37 -13.50 -1.85 5.81
N VAL A 38 -13.11 -0.70 5.30
CA VAL A 38 -11.85 -0.03 5.65
C VAL A 38 -12.14 1.34 6.21
N VAL A 39 -11.75 1.57 7.46
CA VAL A 39 -11.86 2.87 8.13
C VAL A 39 -10.66 3.73 7.74
N VAL A 40 -10.93 4.90 7.16
CA VAL A 40 -9.95 5.93 6.83
C VAL A 40 -10.21 7.12 7.74
N SER A 41 -9.26 7.45 8.61
CA SER A 41 -9.32 8.61 9.51
C SER A 41 -8.42 9.75 9.02
N GLY A 42 -8.38 10.86 9.75
CA GLY A 42 -7.47 11.98 9.45
C GLY A 42 -5.98 11.63 9.53
N ASP A 43 -5.63 10.54 10.20
CA ASP A 43 -4.24 10.07 10.34
C ASP A 43 -3.84 9.10 9.22
N THR A 44 -4.81 8.53 8.50
CA THR A 44 -4.54 7.58 7.42
C THR A 44 -3.83 8.29 6.27
N ALA A 45 -2.63 7.82 5.92
CA ALA A 45 -1.90 8.34 4.78
C ALA A 45 -2.55 7.87 3.47
N VAL A 46 -3.03 8.80 2.63
CA VAL A 46 -3.51 8.48 1.29
C VAL A 46 -2.43 8.87 0.29
N ILE A 47 -1.89 7.90 -0.44
CA ILE A 47 -0.82 8.14 -1.42
C ILE A 47 -1.28 9.18 -2.45
N ASP A 48 -0.40 10.13 -2.75
CA ASP A 48 -0.63 11.28 -3.64
C ASP A 48 -1.73 12.25 -3.16
N HIS A 49 -2.20 12.12 -1.91
CA HIS A 49 -3.31 12.91 -1.36
C HIS A 49 -4.55 12.89 -2.28
N VAL A 50 -4.74 11.79 -3.02
CA VAL A 50 -5.86 11.70 -3.96
C VAL A 50 -7.17 11.57 -3.21
N ARG A 51 -8.21 12.17 -3.77
CA ARG A 51 -9.57 11.98 -3.26
C ARG A 51 -10.11 10.61 -3.68
N LEU A 52 -10.35 9.75 -2.70
CA LEU A 52 -10.95 8.42 -2.90
C LEU A 52 -12.41 8.53 -3.38
N ARG A 53 -12.80 7.62 -4.28
CA ARG A 53 -14.13 7.59 -4.92
C ARG A 53 -14.58 6.15 -5.20
N PRO A 54 -15.89 5.88 -5.21
CA PRO A 54 -16.42 4.62 -5.73
C PRO A 54 -15.89 4.31 -7.14
N GLY A 55 -15.60 3.03 -7.39
CA GLY A 55 -15.01 2.52 -8.63
C GLY A 55 -13.48 2.51 -8.66
N MET A 56 -12.79 3.17 -7.72
CA MET A 56 -11.33 3.08 -7.62
C MET A 56 -10.90 1.73 -7.05
N ARG A 57 -9.86 1.13 -7.65
CA ARG A 57 -9.15 0.00 -7.05
C ARG A 57 -8.07 0.55 -6.12
N VAL A 58 -8.03 0.04 -4.90
CA VAL A 58 -7.11 0.49 -3.86
C VAL A 58 -6.52 -0.71 -3.12
N ALA A 59 -5.33 -0.55 -2.56
CA ALA A 59 -4.81 -1.38 -1.50
C ALA A 59 -4.79 -0.55 -0.21
N ALA A 60 -5.46 -1.04 0.82
CA ALA A 60 -5.42 -0.47 2.15
C ALA A 60 -4.51 -1.33 3.02
N PHE A 61 -3.50 -0.72 3.63
CA PHE A 61 -2.60 -1.37 4.57
C PHE A 61 -3.04 -1.06 5.99
N TYR A 62 -3.08 -2.09 6.82
CA TYR A 62 -3.47 -2.02 8.23
C TYR A 62 -2.45 -2.76 9.09
N ASP A 63 -2.22 -2.28 10.31
CA ASP A 63 -1.37 -2.97 11.28
C ASP A 63 -2.15 -4.08 11.97
N THR A 64 -1.66 -5.33 11.85
CA THR A 64 -2.25 -6.51 12.48
C THR A 64 -2.13 -6.53 14.00
N ASN A 65 -1.25 -5.73 14.59
CA ASN A 65 -1.14 -5.57 16.03
C ASN A 65 -2.27 -4.73 16.64
N LEU A 66 -2.99 -3.96 15.82
CA LEU A 66 -4.10 -3.17 16.30
C LEU A 66 -5.36 -4.05 16.44
N PRO A 67 -6.17 -3.82 17.50
CA PRO A 67 -7.37 -4.62 17.73
C PRO A 67 -8.38 -4.44 16.59
N THR A 68 -8.73 -5.54 15.93
CA THR A 68 -9.78 -5.59 14.90
C THR A 68 -11.07 -6.13 15.52
N PRO A 69 -12.20 -5.41 15.40
CA PRO A 69 -13.48 -5.89 15.92
C PRO A 69 -13.92 -7.15 15.16
N ALA A 70 -14.36 -8.18 15.89
CA ALA A 70 -14.91 -9.40 15.31
C ALA A 70 -16.38 -9.21 14.85
N VAL A 71 -16.57 -8.37 13.84
CA VAL A 71 -17.89 -8.04 13.24
C VAL A 71 -17.89 -8.37 11.75
N TYR A 72 -19.07 -8.65 11.18
CA TYR A 72 -19.24 -8.85 9.73
C TYR A 72 -20.05 -7.70 9.11
N PRO A 73 -19.59 -7.10 8.00
CA PRO A 73 -18.32 -7.34 7.33
C PRO A 73 -17.10 -6.98 8.21
N PRO A 74 -15.93 -7.62 7.98
CA PRO A 74 -14.71 -7.28 8.71
C PRO A 74 -14.36 -5.81 8.53
N GLN A 75 -13.82 -5.19 9.58
CA GLN A 75 -13.44 -3.78 9.59
C GLN A 75 -11.95 -3.63 9.91
N TYR A 76 -11.20 -3.03 8.99
CA TYR A 76 -9.77 -2.74 9.17
C TYR A 76 -9.55 -1.24 9.25
N ARG A 77 -8.74 -0.80 10.21
CA ARG A 77 -8.27 0.59 10.28
C ARG A 77 -7.07 0.74 9.35
N ALA A 78 -7.20 1.54 8.30
CA ALA A 78 -6.10 1.79 7.39
C ALA A 78 -5.10 2.78 8.00
N GLU A 79 -3.83 2.40 7.98
CA GLU A 79 -2.70 3.31 8.23
C GLU A 79 -2.27 3.97 6.91
N LEU A 80 -2.39 3.24 5.80
CA LEU A 80 -2.02 3.71 4.46
C LEU A 80 -3.01 3.22 3.41
N VAL A 81 -3.42 4.09 2.48
CA VAL A 81 -4.25 3.71 1.32
C VAL A 81 -3.54 4.11 0.03
N ALA A 82 -3.29 3.12 -0.82
CA ALA A 82 -2.66 3.28 -2.11
C ALA A 82 -3.68 3.07 -3.26
N PRO A 83 -3.95 4.08 -4.10
CA PRO A 83 -4.75 3.89 -5.31
C PRO A 83 -3.97 3.10 -6.35
N LEU A 84 -4.63 2.16 -7.02
CA LEU A 84 -4.00 1.27 -8.01
C LEU A 84 -4.59 1.46 -9.41
N ARG A 85 -3.71 1.54 -10.40
CA ARG A 85 -4.09 1.48 -11.81
C ARG A 85 -4.35 0.03 -12.24
N ARG A 86 -5.03 -0.16 -13.37
CA ARG A 86 -5.32 -1.49 -13.92
C ARG A 86 -4.03 -2.31 -14.10
N GLY A 87 -4.00 -3.53 -13.56
CA GLY A 87 -2.85 -4.43 -13.63
C GLY A 87 -1.67 -4.03 -12.74
N GLN A 88 -1.75 -2.90 -12.04
CA GLN A 88 -0.71 -2.45 -11.12
C GLN A 88 -0.86 -3.17 -9.78
N GLN A 89 0.24 -3.72 -9.29
CA GLN A 89 0.43 -4.31 -7.99
C GLN A 89 1.16 -3.32 -7.08
N VAL A 90 0.97 -3.48 -5.78
CA VAL A 90 1.71 -2.73 -4.76
C VAL A 90 2.19 -3.66 -3.65
N MET A 91 3.41 -3.42 -3.16
CA MET A 91 4.01 -4.11 -2.03
C MET A 91 4.59 -3.07 -1.07
N LEU A 92 4.31 -3.24 0.22
CA LEU A 92 4.96 -2.52 1.30
C LEU A 92 5.81 -3.55 2.05
N ASP A 93 7.12 -3.41 2.01
CA ASP A 93 8.04 -4.28 2.73
C ASP A 93 9.40 -3.59 2.89
N TYR A 94 10.24 -4.16 3.74
CA TYR A 94 11.65 -3.82 3.85
C TYR A 94 12.43 -4.50 2.72
N PHE A 95 13.31 -3.73 2.07
CA PHE A 95 14.22 -4.23 1.04
C PHE A 95 15.66 -4.11 1.52
N ASN A 96 16.39 -5.22 1.47
CA ASN A 96 17.79 -5.28 1.89
C ASN A 96 18.75 -4.59 0.90
N ASP A 97 20.06 -4.71 1.13
CA ASP A 97 21.14 -4.21 0.27
C ASP A 97 21.14 -4.81 -1.15
N GLN A 98 20.53 -5.98 -1.32
CA GLN A 98 20.35 -6.62 -2.62
C GLN A 98 19.01 -6.29 -3.27
N MET A 99 18.26 -5.33 -2.73
CA MET A 99 16.92 -4.95 -3.17
C MET A 99 15.93 -6.12 -3.18
N GLU A 100 16.10 -7.06 -2.25
CA GLU A 100 15.20 -8.19 -2.03
C GLU A 100 14.32 -7.91 -0.81
N SER A 101 13.03 -8.22 -0.94
CA SER A 101 12.03 -8.05 0.10
C SER A 101 12.32 -8.95 1.30
N ALA A 102 11.89 -8.56 2.50
CA ALA A 102 12.15 -9.31 3.73
C ALA A 102 11.50 -10.70 3.71
N ASP A 103 10.37 -10.85 3.03
CA ASP A 103 9.70 -12.13 2.80
C ASP A 103 10.33 -13.01 1.70
N GLY A 104 11.35 -12.49 0.98
CA GLY A 104 12.02 -13.19 -0.12
C GLY A 104 11.14 -13.42 -1.35
N SER A 105 10.00 -12.73 -1.47
CA SER A 105 9.06 -12.92 -2.58
C SER A 105 9.39 -12.06 -3.81
N LEU A 106 10.00 -10.89 -3.61
CA LEU A 106 10.22 -9.89 -4.65
C LEU A 106 11.62 -9.26 -4.59
N LYS A 107 12.26 -9.17 -5.74
CA LYS A 107 13.53 -8.47 -5.93
C LYS A 107 13.38 -7.33 -6.95
N LEU A 108 13.87 -6.15 -6.59
CA LEU A 108 13.72 -4.94 -7.41
C LEU A 108 14.98 -4.70 -8.25
N ASN A 109 14.75 -4.38 -9.52
CA ASN A 109 15.76 -3.87 -10.44
C ASN A 109 15.43 -2.41 -10.75
N ILE A 110 16.03 -1.46 -10.00
CA ILE A 110 15.76 -0.02 -10.17
C ILE A 110 16.25 0.43 -11.55
N GLY A 111 15.31 0.75 -12.43
CA GLY A 111 15.58 1.17 -13.80
C GLY A 111 15.68 2.69 -13.92
N PRO A 112 16.21 3.21 -15.05
CA PRO A 112 16.33 4.66 -15.27
C PRO A 112 14.99 5.39 -15.35
N MET A 113 13.88 4.67 -15.54
CA MET A 113 12.51 5.22 -15.55
C MET A 113 11.75 4.97 -14.24
N THR A 114 12.35 4.28 -13.28
CA THR A 114 11.74 4.07 -11.96
C THR A 114 11.69 5.41 -11.23
N ASN A 115 10.47 5.87 -10.90
CA ASN A 115 10.32 7.10 -10.14
C ASN A 115 10.49 6.81 -8.63
N VAL A 116 11.60 7.23 -8.05
CA VAL A 116 11.90 7.07 -6.62
C VAL A 116 11.64 8.38 -5.89
N MET A 117 10.79 8.34 -4.87
CA MET A 117 10.35 9.52 -4.14
C MET A 117 10.09 9.22 -2.66
N THR A 118 9.95 10.25 -1.85
CA THR A 118 9.49 10.16 -0.46
C THR A 118 7.96 10.15 -0.37
N MET A 119 7.41 9.81 0.80
CA MET A 119 5.94 9.76 1.02
C MET A 119 5.23 11.10 0.77
N ASN A 120 5.91 12.22 1.02
CA ASN A 120 5.39 13.57 0.71
C ASN A 120 5.62 14.00 -0.76
N GLY A 121 6.02 13.07 -1.63
CA GLY A 121 6.15 13.30 -3.07
C GLY A 121 7.41 14.05 -3.53
N GLN A 122 8.41 14.22 -2.67
CA GLN A 122 9.68 14.83 -3.05
C GLN A 122 10.59 13.81 -3.75
N PRO A 123 11.41 14.24 -4.72
CA PRO A 123 12.36 13.34 -5.37
C PRO A 123 13.34 12.77 -4.34
N TYR A 124 13.61 11.47 -4.43
CA TYR A 124 14.59 10.79 -3.60
C TYR A 124 15.82 10.44 -4.43
N THR A 125 16.97 11.03 -4.08
CA THR A 125 18.21 10.97 -4.89
C THR A 125 19.27 10.03 -4.34
N CYS A 126 19.00 9.36 -3.22
CA CYS A 126 19.91 8.38 -2.62
C CYS A 126 19.56 6.96 -3.09
N SER A 127 20.38 5.96 -2.71
CA SER A 127 20.02 4.56 -2.94
C SER A 127 18.87 4.14 -2.00
N PRO A 128 17.80 3.50 -2.50
CA PRO A 128 16.69 3.00 -1.69
C PRO A 128 16.98 1.61 -1.05
N GLU A 129 18.24 1.23 -0.91
CA GLU A 129 18.68 -0.01 -0.26
C GLU A 129 18.57 0.06 1.27
N ASN A 130 18.29 -1.07 1.92
CA ASN A 130 18.13 -1.18 3.37
C ASN A 130 17.05 -0.24 3.91
N MET A 131 15.92 -0.16 3.20
CA MET A 131 14.80 0.73 3.53
C MET A 131 13.46 0.04 3.41
N GLU A 132 12.50 0.60 4.12
CA GLU A 132 11.08 0.30 3.96
C GLU A 132 10.56 0.99 2.70
N LEU A 133 10.02 0.23 1.76
CA LEU A 133 9.60 0.73 0.45
C LEU A 133 8.14 0.35 0.18
N LEU A 134 7.38 1.33 -0.33
CA LEU A 134 6.11 1.07 -1.02
C LEU A 134 6.37 1.05 -2.53
N VAL A 135 6.29 -0.14 -3.12
CA VAL A 135 6.71 -0.42 -4.48
C VAL A 135 5.50 -0.67 -5.37
N PHE A 136 5.39 0.07 -6.47
CA PHE A 136 4.36 -0.12 -7.49
C PHE A 136 4.96 -0.72 -8.76
N TYR A 137 4.39 -1.84 -9.21
CA TYR A 137 4.86 -2.56 -10.39
C TYR A 137 3.67 -3.18 -11.15
N THR A 138 3.88 -3.64 -12.38
CA THR A 138 2.82 -4.24 -13.21
C THR A 138 3.16 -5.65 -13.71
N ALA A 139 4.44 -5.97 -13.80
CA ALA A 139 4.91 -7.28 -14.24
C ALA A 139 6.13 -7.67 -13.40
N ALA A 140 6.26 -8.97 -13.14
CA ALA A 140 7.41 -9.57 -12.51
C ALA A 140 7.73 -10.90 -13.21
N THR A 141 8.96 -11.38 -13.08
CA THR A 141 9.36 -12.70 -13.58
C THR A 141 8.71 -13.83 -12.76
N PHE A 142 8.69 -15.03 -13.32
CA PHE A 142 8.21 -16.24 -12.63
C PHE A 142 9.32 -16.96 -11.82
N SER A 143 10.40 -16.26 -11.47
CA SER A 143 11.49 -16.79 -10.64
C SER A 143 11.15 -16.70 -9.15
N MET A 144 11.97 -17.30 -8.30
CA MET A 144 11.91 -17.13 -6.84
C MET A 144 13.29 -16.65 -6.36
N PRO A 145 13.40 -15.40 -5.84
CA PRO A 145 12.36 -14.37 -5.80
C PRO A 145 11.91 -13.93 -7.20
N ALA A 146 10.68 -13.42 -7.30
CA ALA A 146 10.21 -12.77 -8.52
C ALA A 146 10.98 -11.47 -8.72
N GLN A 147 11.34 -11.11 -9.95
CA GLN A 147 12.10 -9.90 -10.24
C GLN A 147 11.24 -8.90 -10.99
N THR A 148 11.29 -7.62 -10.60
CA THR A 148 10.56 -6.55 -11.28
C THR A 148 11.39 -5.28 -11.43
N THR A 149 11.15 -4.54 -12.51
CA THR A 149 11.56 -3.14 -12.60
C THR A 149 10.34 -2.28 -12.24
N PRO A 150 10.29 -1.70 -11.03
CA PRO A 150 9.10 -0.99 -10.57
C PRO A 150 8.92 0.30 -11.36
N GLN A 151 7.65 0.69 -11.52
CA GLN A 151 7.29 1.97 -12.13
C GLN A 151 7.55 3.12 -11.14
N ARG A 152 7.33 2.84 -9.86
CA ARG A 152 7.43 3.81 -8.77
C ARG A 152 7.84 3.11 -7.49
N VAL A 153 8.72 3.78 -6.74
CA VAL A 153 9.14 3.40 -5.39
C VAL A 153 8.93 4.61 -4.50
N ILE A 154 8.19 4.43 -3.41
CA ILE A 154 8.07 5.42 -2.36
C ILE A 154 8.89 4.93 -1.17
N VAL A 155 9.91 5.70 -0.81
CA VAL A 155 10.76 5.43 0.35
C VAL A 155 10.04 5.90 1.60
N MET A 156 9.81 4.98 2.54
CA MET A 156 9.19 5.26 3.83
C MET A 156 10.27 5.75 4.80
N CYS A 157 10.68 7.01 4.64
CA CYS A 157 11.66 7.63 5.53
C CYS A 157 11.08 7.73 6.96
N GLY A 158 11.66 6.96 7.89
CA GLY A 158 11.46 7.16 9.33
C GLY A 158 12.29 8.34 9.83
N TYR A 159 11.79 9.04 10.84
CA TYR A 159 12.53 10.07 11.58
C TYR A 159 13.47 9.46 12.62
#